data_AF-A0A946XK76-F1
#
_entry.id   AF-A0A946XK76-F1
#
_cell.length_a   1.000
_cell.length_b   1.000
_cell.length_c   1.000
_cell.angle_alpha   90.00
_cell.angle_beta   90.00
_cell.angle_gamma   90.00
#
_symmetry.space_group_name_H-M   'P 1'
#
loop_
_entity.id
_entity.type
_entity.pdbx_description
1 polymer ?
#
loop_
_entity_poly.entity_id
_entity_poly.type
_entity_poly.pdbx_seq_one_letter_code
_entity_poly.pdbx_strand_id
1 'polypeptide(L)'
;MVGSELFSVIDEHELVKKSTRETAELMTTYGNKIHTALKGNRNLVQDVFQEEPLRYRWGVEMQLTQLSQLLRRIERSSEYINKFDLKVELSSLKDLSLSEHINYHFGYYRIGIVSVYDVALQIVNAVIRLGIPNKEVNRRAVMNNLLIKDLKLDAFLKDIDKVVAVYRGERNRQIHQGVGNSISAYFQNTAVSSLSIIESISPIAPQLFDFDKVNIEELRLEAIELAQTRMLLECESLAISLVQLLDILYDQYLSRLVPITLNSKVNYNS
;
A
#
# COMPACT_ATOMS: atom_id res chain seq x y z
N MET A 1 -15.06 -15.64 4.34
CA MET A 1 -13.77 -14.91 4.41
C MET A 1 -12.91 -15.35 3.24
N VAL A 2 -12.95 -14.61 2.15
CA VAL A 2 -11.91 -14.67 1.12
C VAL A 2 -10.95 -13.57 1.54
N GLY A 3 -9.83 -13.93 2.17
CA GLY A 3 -8.79 -12.94 2.45
C GLY A 3 -8.29 -12.42 1.10
N SER A 4 -8.13 -11.11 0.95
CA SER A 4 -7.38 -10.62 -0.19
C SER A 4 -5.98 -11.23 -0.11
N GLU A 5 -5.57 -11.94 -1.15
CA GLU A 5 -4.21 -12.48 -1.25
C GLU A 5 -3.27 -11.44 -1.89
N LEU A 6 -3.61 -10.15 -1.86
CA LEU A 6 -2.89 -9.11 -2.61
C LEU A 6 -1.43 -9.01 -2.12
N PHE A 7 -1.22 -8.97 -0.81
CA PHE A 7 0.11 -8.99 -0.22
C PHE A 7 0.79 -10.32 -0.49
N SER A 8 0.14 -11.45 -0.20
CA SER A 8 0.78 -12.77 -0.31
C SER A 8 1.18 -13.09 -1.75
N VAL A 9 0.32 -12.81 -2.73
CA VAL A 9 0.63 -13.01 -4.16
C VAL A 9 1.84 -12.19 -4.59
N ILE A 10 1.94 -10.93 -4.12
CA ILE A 10 3.06 -10.06 -4.49
C ILE A 10 4.34 -10.42 -3.74
N ASP A 11 4.26 -10.77 -2.46
CA ASP A 11 5.42 -11.20 -1.66
C ASP A 11 6.00 -12.52 -2.17
N GLU A 12 5.16 -13.38 -2.75
CA GLU A 12 5.56 -14.63 -3.37
C GLU A 12 6.15 -14.47 -4.79
N HIS A 13 6.13 -13.26 -5.37
CA HIS A 13 6.65 -13.00 -6.70
C HIS A 13 8.19 -13.17 -6.76
N GLU A 14 8.70 -13.76 -7.84
CA GLU A 14 10.14 -14.11 -7.98
C GLU A 14 11.08 -12.91 -7.88
N LEU A 15 10.71 -11.75 -8.47
CA LEU A 15 11.44 -10.50 -8.29
C LEU A 15 11.60 -10.11 -6.81
N VAL A 16 10.52 -10.22 -6.02
CA VAL A 16 10.51 -9.87 -4.59
C VAL A 16 11.38 -10.86 -3.82
N LYS A 17 11.15 -12.17 -3.98
CA LYS A 17 11.96 -13.20 -3.33
C LYS A 17 13.45 -13.06 -3.61
N LYS A 18 13.81 -12.85 -4.88
CA LYS A 18 15.20 -12.74 -5.29
C LYS A 18 15.85 -11.48 -4.71
N SER A 19 15.19 -10.32 -4.83
CA SER A 19 15.68 -9.05 -4.28
C SER A 19 15.87 -9.11 -2.76
N THR A 20 14.90 -9.68 -2.05
CA THR A 20 14.94 -9.86 -0.59
C THR A 20 16.12 -10.74 -0.17
N ARG A 21 16.29 -11.90 -0.82
CA ARG A 21 17.40 -12.82 -0.50
C ARG A 21 18.76 -12.16 -0.74
N GLU A 22 18.94 -11.50 -1.88
CA GLU A 22 20.20 -10.85 -2.23
C GLU A 22 20.50 -9.70 -1.25
N THR A 23 19.49 -8.95 -0.83
CA THR A 23 19.67 -7.87 0.16
C THR A 23 19.93 -8.42 1.57
N ALA A 24 19.39 -9.58 1.95
CA ALA A 24 19.73 -10.23 3.21
C ALA A 24 21.22 -10.62 3.29
N GLU A 25 21.81 -11.07 2.18
CA GLU A 25 23.26 -11.32 2.07
C GLU A 25 24.07 -10.02 2.23
N LEU A 26 23.57 -8.90 1.66
CA LEU A 26 24.17 -7.58 1.86
C LEU A 26 24.09 -7.13 3.32
N MET A 27 22.96 -7.34 3.99
CA MET A 27 22.77 -6.99 5.40
C MET A 27 23.69 -7.81 6.32
N THR A 28 23.97 -9.06 5.97
CA THR A 28 24.95 -9.87 6.70
C THR A 28 26.36 -9.27 6.64
N THR A 29 26.73 -8.65 5.52
CA THR A 29 28.07 -8.10 5.29
C THR A 29 28.20 -6.63 5.74
N TYR A 30 27.17 -5.81 5.52
CA TYR A 30 27.18 -4.36 5.71
C TYR A 30 26.25 -3.87 6.83
N GLY A 31 25.56 -4.77 7.53
CA GLY A 31 24.49 -4.45 8.49
C GLY A 31 24.89 -3.42 9.54
N ASN A 32 26.09 -3.51 10.10
CA ASN A 32 26.58 -2.53 11.09
C ASN A 32 26.75 -1.12 10.49
N LYS A 33 27.24 -1.01 9.25
CA LYS A 33 27.38 0.28 8.56
C LYS A 33 26.01 0.87 8.20
N ILE A 34 25.10 0.02 7.73
CA ILE A 34 23.71 0.40 7.42
C ILE A 34 23.00 0.90 8.69
N HIS A 35 23.09 0.15 9.80
CA HIS A 35 22.51 0.54 11.09
C HIS A 35 23.05 1.87 11.59
N THR A 36 24.36 2.09 11.45
CA THR A 36 25.02 3.35 11.83
C THR A 36 24.54 4.51 10.96
N ALA A 37 24.45 4.32 9.64
CA ALA A 37 23.92 5.31 8.71
C ALA A 37 22.46 5.66 9.03
N LEU A 38 21.62 4.67 9.34
CA LEU A 38 20.21 4.87 9.72
C LEU A 38 20.04 5.71 11.00
N LYS A 39 20.98 5.65 11.95
CA LYS A 39 20.95 6.49 13.16
C LYS A 39 21.31 7.95 12.91
N GLY A 40 22.16 8.23 11.92
CA GLY A 40 22.60 9.59 11.58
C GLY A 40 21.67 10.29 10.59
N ASN A 41 21.36 9.64 9.45
CA ASN A 41 20.44 10.13 8.42
C ASN A 41 20.08 9.01 7.43
N ARG A 42 18.78 8.71 7.26
CA ARG A 42 18.28 7.65 6.36
C ARG A 42 18.71 7.82 4.90
N ASN A 43 18.98 9.04 4.43
CA ASN A 43 19.42 9.29 3.06
C ASN A 43 20.85 8.79 2.78
N LEU A 44 21.65 8.54 3.82
CA LEU A 44 23.05 8.10 3.69
C LEU A 44 23.20 6.58 3.52
N VAL A 45 22.11 5.82 3.60
CA VAL A 45 22.20 4.35 3.49
C VAL A 45 22.64 3.92 2.09
N GLN A 46 22.26 4.66 1.04
CA GLN A 46 22.80 4.41 -0.30
C GLN A 46 24.30 4.73 -0.40
N ASP A 47 24.80 5.68 0.39
CA ASP A 47 26.22 6.05 0.43
C ASP A 47 27.09 5.00 1.15
N VAL A 48 26.48 4.11 1.94
CA VAL A 48 27.15 2.91 2.48
C VAL A 48 27.67 2.05 1.34
N PHE A 49 26.92 1.99 0.23
CA PHE A 49 27.28 1.23 -0.95
C PHE A 49 28.04 2.11 -1.94
N GLN A 50 29.37 1.98 -1.94
CA GLN A 50 30.23 2.69 -2.88
C GLN A 50 30.16 2.09 -4.29
N GLU A 51 29.87 0.81 -4.39
CA GLU A 51 29.77 0.07 -5.65
C GLU A 51 28.36 0.14 -6.25
N GLU A 52 28.29 0.41 -7.55
CA GLU A 52 27.02 0.53 -8.28
C GLU A 52 26.12 -0.72 -8.18
N PRO A 53 26.64 -1.97 -8.33
CA PRO A 53 25.80 -3.16 -8.23
C PRO A 53 25.10 -3.31 -6.87
N LEU A 54 25.76 -2.87 -5.79
CA LEU A 54 25.20 -2.90 -4.44
C LEU A 54 24.12 -1.83 -4.26
N ARG A 55 24.37 -0.59 -4.72
CA ARG A 55 23.37 0.49 -4.71
C ARG A 55 22.11 0.11 -5.47
N TYR A 56 22.27 -0.54 -6.61
CA TYR A 56 21.15 -0.97 -7.44
C TYR A 56 20.25 -1.98 -6.72
N ARG A 57 20.83 -3.07 -6.18
CA ARG A 57 20.08 -4.11 -5.46
C ARG A 57 19.33 -3.51 -4.26
N TRP A 58 20.02 -2.68 -3.48
CA TRP A 58 19.40 -1.97 -2.36
C TRP A 58 18.28 -1.03 -2.82
N GLY A 59 18.51 -0.27 -3.90
CA GLY A 59 17.54 0.67 -4.44
C GLY A 59 16.24 0.00 -4.88
N VAL A 60 16.33 -1.15 -5.57
CA VAL A 60 15.18 -1.97 -5.96
C VAL A 60 14.47 -2.52 -4.72
N GLU A 61 15.23 -3.13 -3.79
CA GLU A 61 14.66 -3.72 -2.59
C GLU A 61 13.87 -2.72 -1.74
N MET A 62 14.39 -1.49 -1.59
CA MET A 62 13.68 -0.45 -0.84
C MET A 62 12.29 -0.15 -1.41
N GLN A 63 12.13 -0.16 -2.75
CA GLN A 63 10.83 0.07 -3.38
C GLN A 63 9.91 -1.15 -3.27
N LEU A 64 10.46 -2.36 -3.40
CA LEU A 64 9.69 -3.61 -3.24
C LEU A 64 9.21 -3.80 -1.80
N THR A 65 10.08 -3.57 -0.80
CA THR A 65 9.70 -3.54 0.60
C THR A 65 8.63 -2.49 0.88
N GLN A 66 8.72 -1.29 0.27
CA GLN A 66 7.70 -0.25 0.42
C GLN A 66 6.35 -0.71 -0.15
N LEU A 67 6.34 -1.40 -1.30
CA LEU A 67 5.13 -2.01 -1.86
C LEU A 67 4.57 -3.08 -0.92
N SER A 68 5.36 -4.07 -0.50
CA SER A 68 4.95 -5.13 0.42
C SER A 68 4.33 -4.57 1.72
N GLN A 69 4.95 -3.57 2.33
CA GLN A 69 4.42 -2.91 3.52
C GLN A 69 3.13 -2.12 3.26
N LEU A 70 2.99 -1.53 2.08
CA LEU A 70 1.79 -0.83 1.66
C LEU A 70 0.62 -1.79 1.47
N LEU A 71 0.82 -2.87 0.71
CA LEU A 71 -0.20 -3.89 0.46
C LEU A 71 -0.69 -4.50 1.77
N ARG A 72 0.23 -4.89 2.67
CA ARG A 72 -0.13 -5.40 4.00
C ARG A 72 -0.99 -4.42 4.82
N ARG A 73 -0.77 -3.11 4.69
CA ARG A 73 -1.59 -2.09 5.37
C ARG A 73 -2.98 -1.96 4.75
N ILE A 74 -3.08 -2.08 3.43
CA ILE A 74 -4.36 -2.07 2.69
C ILE A 74 -5.22 -3.26 3.13
N GLU A 75 -4.65 -4.47 3.16
CA GLU A 75 -5.36 -5.67 3.60
C GLU A 75 -5.82 -5.58 5.05
N ARG A 76 -4.91 -5.17 5.94
CA ARG A 76 -5.25 -4.93 7.35
C ARG A 76 -6.38 -3.92 7.50
N SER A 77 -6.43 -2.88 6.67
CA SER A 77 -7.53 -1.90 6.72
C SER A 77 -8.87 -2.57 6.42
N SER A 78 -8.91 -3.51 5.47
CA SER A 78 -10.11 -4.33 5.20
C SER A 78 -10.46 -5.26 6.37
N GLU A 79 -9.45 -5.92 6.95
CA GLU A 79 -9.65 -6.82 8.10
C GLU A 79 -10.15 -6.07 9.34
N TYR A 80 -9.57 -4.92 9.67
CA TYR A 80 -9.92 -4.21 10.90
C TYR A 80 -11.31 -3.56 10.87
N ILE A 81 -11.91 -3.34 9.68
CA ILE A 81 -13.29 -2.88 9.57
C ILE A 81 -14.27 -3.82 10.32
N ASN A 82 -14.01 -5.14 10.32
CA ASN A 82 -14.89 -6.10 11.00
C ASN A 82 -14.56 -6.34 12.48
N LYS A 83 -13.41 -5.84 12.96
CA LYS A 83 -12.95 -6.05 14.35
C LYS A 83 -13.51 -5.03 15.34
N PHE A 84 -14.48 -4.23 14.92
CA PHE A 84 -15.21 -3.34 15.80
C PHE A 84 -16.02 -4.17 16.80
N ASP A 85 -15.52 -4.33 18.02
CA ASP A 85 -16.28 -4.91 19.11
C ASP A 85 -17.10 -3.82 19.78
N LEU A 86 -18.39 -3.75 19.40
CA LEU A 86 -19.36 -2.81 19.99
C LEU A 86 -19.31 -2.80 21.52
N LYS A 87 -19.10 -3.93 22.20
CA LYS A 87 -19.15 -4.00 23.67
C LYS A 87 -17.88 -3.47 24.32
N VAL A 88 -16.72 -3.69 23.70
CA VAL A 88 -15.41 -3.28 24.23
C VAL A 88 -15.08 -1.84 23.84
N GLU A 89 -15.40 -1.42 22.62
CA GLU A 89 -15.09 -0.06 22.17
C GLU A 89 -16.04 0.99 22.75
N LEU A 90 -17.34 0.72 22.88
CA LEU A 90 -18.26 1.63 23.59
C LEU A 90 -17.88 1.82 25.08
N SER A 91 -17.14 0.88 25.67
CA SER A 91 -16.70 0.95 27.08
C SER A 91 -15.30 1.52 27.28
N SER A 92 -14.41 1.47 26.28
CA SER A 92 -13.00 1.90 26.36
C SER A 92 -12.63 3.11 25.48
N LEU A 93 -13.38 3.34 24.41
CA LEU A 93 -13.29 4.47 23.47
C LEU A 93 -14.65 5.18 23.47
N LYS A 94 -14.94 5.97 24.50
CA LYS A 94 -16.26 6.59 24.72
C LYS A 94 -16.78 7.49 23.58
N ASP A 95 -15.98 7.73 22.53
CA ASP A 95 -16.22 8.76 21.52
C ASP A 95 -16.09 8.27 20.05
N LEU A 96 -15.95 6.97 19.76
CA LEU A 96 -15.88 6.47 18.38
C LEU A 96 -17.09 5.63 17.99
N SER A 97 -17.87 6.13 17.04
CA SER A 97 -19.02 5.42 16.46
C SER A 97 -18.58 4.36 15.42
N LEU A 98 -19.46 3.40 15.11
CA LEU A 98 -19.17 2.38 14.09
C LEU A 98 -19.01 3.03 12.71
N SER A 99 -19.84 4.03 12.36
CA SER A 99 -19.68 4.73 11.09
C SER A 99 -18.34 5.47 11.02
N GLU A 100 -17.86 6.06 12.11
CA GLU A 100 -16.52 6.66 12.17
C GLU A 100 -15.41 5.62 12.04
N HIS A 101 -15.54 4.46 12.71
CA HIS A 101 -14.60 3.34 12.58
C HIS A 101 -14.45 2.85 11.14
N ILE A 102 -15.58 2.61 10.46
CA ILE A 102 -15.60 2.17 9.06
C ILE A 102 -14.94 3.24 8.17
N ASN A 103 -15.31 4.52 8.35
CA ASN A 103 -14.75 5.61 7.55
C ASN A 103 -13.26 5.85 7.83
N TYR A 104 -12.81 5.65 9.06
CA TYR A 104 -11.39 5.73 9.43
C TYR A 104 -10.57 4.70 8.67
N HIS A 105 -10.94 3.42 8.74
CA HIS A 105 -10.22 2.35 8.05
C HIS A 105 -10.35 2.46 6.52
N PHE A 106 -11.50 2.88 6.02
CA PHE A 106 -11.66 3.19 4.60
C PHE A 106 -10.76 4.34 4.14
N GLY A 107 -10.56 5.36 4.99
CA GLY A 107 -9.61 6.44 4.74
C GLY A 107 -8.18 5.93 4.58
N TYR A 108 -7.73 5.00 5.42
CA TYR A 108 -6.42 4.37 5.30
C TYR A 108 -6.30 3.53 4.02
N TYR A 109 -7.34 2.75 3.71
CA TYR A 109 -7.43 1.99 2.47
C TYR A 109 -7.28 2.88 1.24
N ARG A 110 -8.05 3.99 1.19
CA ARG A 110 -8.02 4.95 0.08
C ARG A 110 -6.66 5.60 -0.12
N ILE A 111 -5.99 6.01 0.95
CA ILE A 111 -4.62 6.55 0.86
C ILE A 111 -3.68 5.46 0.33
N GLY A 112 -3.83 4.25 0.87
CA GLY A 112 -3.02 3.10 0.52
C GLY A 112 -3.13 2.75 -0.96
N ILE A 113 -4.34 2.59 -1.46
CA ILE A 113 -4.60 2.15 -2.84
C ILE A 113 -4.05 3.14 -3.86
N VAL A 114 -4.21 4.45 -3.63
CA VAL A 114 -3.62 5.46 -4.52
C VAL A 114 -2.09 5.42 -4.49
N SER A 115 -1.50 5.14 -3.32
CA SER A 115 -0.06 5.05 -3.17
C SER A 115 0.54 3.84 -3.90
N VAL A 116 -0.23 2.79 -4.19
CA VAL A 116 0.24 1.62 -4.96
C VAL A 116 0.73 2.06 -6.33
N TYR A 117 0.00 2.95 -6.99
CA TYR A 117 0.39 3.47 -8.30
C TYR A 117 1.70 4.26 -8.26
N ASP A 118 1.87 5.12 -7.25
CA ASP A 118 3.09 5.91 -7.09
C ASP A 118 4.30 5.01 -6.82
N VAL A 119 4.13 3.99 -5.96
CA VAL A 119 5.19 3.02 -5.67
C VAL A 119 5.51 2.16 -6.90
N ALA A 120 4.50 1.75 -7.69
CA ALA A 120 4.74 1.02 -8.94
C ALA A 120 5.64 1.81 -9.91
N LEU A 121 5.42 3.13 -10.05
CA LEU A 121 6.29 3.99 -10.83
C LEU A 121 7.71 4.07 -10.25
N GLN A 122 7.85 4.08 -8.92
CA GLN A 122 9.15 4.08 -8.25
C GLN A 122 9.91 2.75 -8.47
N ILE A 123 9.22 1.62 -8.47
CA ILE A 123 9.82 0.31 -8.79
C ILE A 123 10.30 0.31 -10.24
N VAL A 124 9.48 0.79 -11.19
CA VAL A 124 9.88 0.93 -12.62
C VAL A 124 11.14 1.80 -12.74
N ASN A 125 11.17 2.94 -12.05
CA ASN A 125 12.33 3.84 -12.02
C ASN A 125 13.59 3.14 -11.48
N ALA A 126 13.45 2.39 -10.38
CA ALA A 126 14.55 1.68 -9.72
C ALA A 126 15.09 0.52 -10.57
N VAL A 127 14.22 -0.37 -11.04
CA VAL A 127 14.59 -1.58 -11.80
C VAL A 127 15.21 -1.22 -13.15
N ILE A 128 14.63 -0.26 -13.87
CA ILE A 128 15.12 0.10 -15.21
C ILE A 128 16.31 1.07 -15.14
N ARG A 129 16.55 1.65 -13.95
CA ARG A 129 17.58 2.66 -13.68
C ARG A 129 17.37 3.94 -14.50
N LEU A 130 16.14 4.48 -14.47
CA LEU A 130 15.82 5.70 -15.22
C LEU A 130 16.52 6.94 -14.65
N GLY A 131 17.03 6.86 -13.42
CA GLY A 131 17.78 7.94 -12.77
C GLY A 131 16.91 9.13 -12.34
N ILE A 132 15.59 8.96 -12.32
CA ILE A 132 14.67 10.03 -11.92
C ILE A 132 14.71 10.13 -10.38
N PRO A 133 14.94 11.32 -9.81
CA PRO A 133 14.86 11.50 -8.36
C PRO A 133 13.49 11.05 -7.82
N ASN A 134 13.44 10.31 -6.71
CA ASN A 134 12.18 9.73 -6.19
C ASN A 134 11.05 10.76 -5.98
N LYS A 135 11.38 12.03 -5.70
CA LYS A 135 10.42 13.13 -5.54
C LYS A 135 9.82 13.61 -6.87
N GLU A 136 10.48 13.31 -7.97
CA GLU A 136 10.11 13.73 -9.33
C GLU A 136 9.53 12.57 -10.15
N VAL A 137 9.55 11.34 -9.61
CA VAL A 137 8.96 10.16 -10.25
C VAL A 137 7.46 10.40 -10.41
N ASN A 138 7.04 10.47 -11.67
CA ASN A 138 5.64 10.57 -12.07
C ASN A 138 5.45 9.87 -13.42
N ARG A 139 4.19 9.60 -13.78
CA ARG A 139 3.83 8.89 -15.01
C ARG A 139 4.49 9.51 -16.25
N ARG A 140 4.46 10.83 -16.40
CA ARG A 140 5.04 11.52 -17.58
C ARG A 140 6.55 11.34 -17.64
N ALA A 141 7.24 11.50 -16.52
CA ALA A 141 8.69 11.34 -16.44
C ALA A 141 9.12 9.90 -16.78
N VAL A 142 8.38 8.90 -16.27
CA VAL A 142 8.62 7.49 -16.58
C VAL A 142 8.32 7.18 -18.04
N MET A 143 7.11 7.48 -18.52
CA MET A 143 6.62 7.13 -19.87
C MET A 143 7.35 7.81 -21.02
N ASN A 144 7.97 8.97 -20.78
CA ASN A 144 8.75 9.66 -21.81
C ASN A 144 10.20 9.15 -21.90
N ASN A 145 10.63 8.23 -21.02
CA ASN A 145 11.98 7.71 -21.05
C ASN A 145 12.16 6.68 -22.18
N LEU A 146 13.22 6.84 -22.98
CA LEU A 146 13.52 5.97 -24.11
C LEU A 146 13.74 4.51 -23.70
N LEU A 147 14.22 4.27 -22.47
CA LEU A 147 14.52 2.94 -21.95
C LEU A 147 13.28 2.06 -21.74
N ILE A 148 12.07 2.64 -21.76
CA ILE A 148 10.84 1.90 -21.47
C ILE A 148 9.90 1.73 -22.67
N LYS A 149 10.25 2.32 -23.82
CA LYS A 149 9.39 2.37 -25.00
C LYS A 149 8.97 0.97 -25.49
N ASP A 150 9.86 -0.01 -25.37
CA ASP A 150 9.64 -1.36 -25.90
C ASP A 150 9.15 -2.37 -24.85
N LEU A 151 9.04 -1.96 -23.57
CA LEU A 151 8.75 -2.86 -22.45
C LEU A 151 7.24 -3.08 -22.18
N LYS A 152 6.36 -2.48 -22.99
CA LYS A 152 4.88 -2.59 -22.87
C LYS A 152 4.31 -2.28 -21.46
N LEU A 153 5.05 -1.55 -20.61
CA LEU A 153 4.66 -1.21 -19.23
C LEU A 153 3.44 -0.29 -19.16
N ASP A 154 3.19 0.48 -20.21
CA ASP A 154 2.08 1.46 -20.27
C ASP A 154 0.72 0.81 -20.03
N ALA A 155 0.50 -0.41 -20.52
CA ALA A 155 -0.77 -1.12 -20.39
C ALA A 155 -1.06 -1.45 -18.92
N PHE A 156 -0.12 -2.10 -18.24
CA PHE A 156 -0.28 -2.48 -16.82
C PHE A 156 -0.34 -1.27 -15.90
N LEU A 157 0.47 -0.24 -16.17
CA LEU A 157 0.38 1.01 -15.42
C LEU A 157 -0.97 1.70 -15.64
N LYS A 158 -1.55 1.66 -16.84
CA LYS A 158 -2.92 2.17 -17.09
C LYS A 158 -3.98 1.35 -16.35
N ASP A 159 -3.81 0.05 -16.24
CA ASP A 159 -4.78 -0.80 -15.54
C ASP A 159 -4.75 -0.56 -14.02
N ILE A 160 -3.56 -0.40 -13.43
CA ILE A 160 -3.41 0.07 -12.05
C ILE A 160 -4.03 1.47 -11.90
N ASP A 161 -3.75 2.39 -12.83
CA ASP A 161 -4.27 3.76 -12.85
C ASP A 161 -5.80 3.78 -12.81
N LYS A 162 -6.46 2.95 -13.63
CA LYS A 162 -7.93 2.85 -13.67
C LYS A 162 -8.54 2.51 -12.32
N VAL A 163 -7.95 1.57 -11.58
CA VAL A 163 -8.44 1.18 -10.26
C VAL A 163 -8.30 2.33 -9.26
N VAL A 164 -7.17 3.03 -9.27
CA VAL A 164 -6.89 4.06 -8.26
C VAL A 164 -7.48 5.45 -8.60
N ALA A 165 -7.86 5.70 -9.85
CA ALA A 165 -8.23 7.02 -10.34
C ALA A 165 -9.41 7.64 -9.56
N VAL A 166 -10.38 6.81 -9.17
CA VAL A 166 -11.58 7.21 -8.42
C VAL A 166 -11.22 7.85 -7.06
N TYR A 167 -10.05 7.50 -6.51
CA TYR A 167 -9.63 7.90 -5.18
C TYR A 167 -8.65 9.08 -5.13
N ARG A 168 -8.02 9.44 -6.25
CA ARG A 168 -6.92 10.43 -6.29
C ARG A 168 -7.29 11.80 -5.77
N GLY A 169 -8.40 12.35 -6.26
CA GLY A 169 -8.85 13.69 -5.87
C GLY A 169 -9.09 13.79 -4.37
N GLU A 170 -9.71 12.75 -3.80
CA GLU A 170 -10.07 12.73 -2.40
C GLU A 170 -8.91 12.39 -1.48
N ARG A 171 -7.96 11.55 -1.91
CA ARG A 171 -6.73 11.31 -1.15
C ARG A 171 -5.98 12.61 -0.89
N ASN A 172 -5.88 13.50 -1.88
CA ASN A 172 -5.24 14.80 -1.68
C ASN A 172 -6.01 15.66 -0.67
N ARG A 173 -7.34 15.66 -0.75
CA ARG A 173 -8.20 16.36 0.21
C ARG A 173 -7.98 15.81 1.63
N GLN A 174 -8.00 14.51 1.81
CA GLN A 174 -7.81 13.86 3.11
C GLN A 174 -6.42 14.15 3.70
N ILE A 175 -5.35 14.07 2.90
CA ILE A 175 -3.98 14.33 3.38
C ILE A 175 -3.80 15.80 3.78
N HIS A 176 -4.33 16.75 3.00
CA HIS A 176 -4.08 18.17 3.22
C HIS A 176 -5.09 18.85 4.15
N GLN A 177 -6.33 18.37 4.19
CA GLN A 177 -7.43 19.01 4.91
C GLN A 177 -7.96 18.15 6.06
N GLY A 178 -7.50 16.90 6.19
CA GLY A 178 -8.02 15.96 7.19
C GLY A 178 -9.44 15.48 6.89
N VAL A 179 -10.05 15.93 5.78
CA VAL A 179 -11.43 15.62 5.41
C VAL A 179 -11.44 14.70 4.19
N GLY A 180 -12.15 13.59 4.33
CA GLY A 180 -12.35 12.61 3.28
C GLY A 180 -13.81 12.21 3.16
N ASN A 181 -14.29 11.99 1.94
CA ASN A 181 -15.62 11.46 1.71
C ASN A 181 -15.79 10.10 2.42
N SER A 182 -17.00 9.87 2.93
CA SER A 182 -17.40 8.58 3.50
C SER A 182 -17.35 7.48 2.44
N ILE A 183 -17.18 6.25 2.90
CA ILE A 183 -17.32 5.04 2.07
C ILE A 183 -18.63 4.99 1.29
N SER A 184 -19.71 5.58 1.80
CA SER A 184 -21.01 5.62 1.12
C SER A 184 -20.96 6.38 -0.21
N ALA A 185 -20.08 7.38 -0.34
CA ALA A 185 -19.88 8.14 -1.57
C ALA A 185 -19.23 7.32 -2.70
N TYR A 186 -18.55 6.23 -2.36
CA TYR A 186 -17.84 5.38 -3.31
C TYR A 186 -18.58 4.09 -3.61
N PHE A 187 -19.06 3.42 -2.56
CA PHE A 187 -19.64 2.09 -2.68
C PHE A 187 -21.16 2.09 -2.71
N GLN A 188 -21.78 3.27 -2.69
CA GLN A 188 -23.24 3.43 -2.55
C GLN A 188 -23.77 2.67 -1.32
N ASN A 189 -22.95 2.62 -0.27
CA ASN A 189 -23.25 1.90 0.96
C ASN A 189 -24.25 2.70 1.79
N THR A 190 -25.53 2.45 1.56
CA THR A 190 -26.64 3.10 2.27
C THR A 190 -26.67 2.72 3.75
N ALA A 191 -26.21 1.51 4.10
CA ALA A 191 -26.15 1.05 5.49
C ALA A 191 -25.21 1.92 6.34
N VAL A 192 -24.04 2.31 5.84
CA VAL A 192 -23.12 3.22 6.56
C VAL A 192 -23.75 4.61 6.76
N SER A 193 -24.43 5.14 5.74
CA SER A 193 -25.13 6.43 5.86
C SER A 193 -26.26 6.36 6.90
N SER A 194 -27.04 5.27 6.89
CA SER A 194 -28.10 5.03 7.89
C SER A 194 -27.54 4.91 9.31
N LEU A 195 -26.43 4.18 9.48
CA LEU A 195 -25.75 4.06 10.78
C LEU A 195 -25.31 5.44 11.29
N SER A 196 -24.67 6.25 10.45
CA SER A 196 -24.23 7.60 10.84
C SER A 196 -25.39 8.50 11.29
N ILE A 197 -26.54 8.43 10.61
CA ILE A 197 -27.75 9.17 11.01
C ILE A 197 -28.28 8.68 12.36
N ILE A 198 -28.39 7.36 12.54
CA ILE A 198 -28.86 6.76 13.79
C ILE A 198 -27.95 7.15 14.94
N GLU A 199 -26.63 7.02 14.77
CA GLU A 199 -25.61 7.34 15.78
C GLU A 199 -25.63 8.82 16.18
N SER A 200 -25.92 9.72 15.23
CA SER A 200 -25.98 11.16 15.49
C SER A 200 -27.26 11.61 16.21
N ILE A 201 -28.41 11.01 15.88
CA ILE A 201 -29.73 11.46 16.38
C ILE A 201 -30.14 10.70 17.64
N SER A 202 -29.78 9.41 17.77
CA SER A 202 -30.18 8.55 18.90
C SER A 202 -29.89 9.16 20.28
N PRO A 203 -28.73 9.81 20.54
CA PRO A 203 -28.44 10.44 21.82
C PRO A 203 -29.34 11.64 22.16
N ILE A 204 -29.92 12.29 21.14
CA ILE A 204 -30.64 13.58 21.28
C ILE A 204 -32.16 13.37 21.20
N ALA A 205 -32.62 12.45 20.35
CA ALA A 205 -34.03 12.20 20.10
C ALA A 205 -34.30 10.70 19.92
N PRO A 206 -34.08 9.87 20.95
CA PRO A 206 -34.25 8.41 20.86
C PRO A 206 -35.66 8.00 20.46
N GLN A 207 -36.68 8.81 20.76
CA GLN A 207 -38.08 8.59 20.39
C GLN A 207 -38.35 8.60 18.89
N LEU A 208 -37.43 9.12 18.07
CA LEU A 208 -37.56 9.11 16.61
C LEU A 208 -37.24 7.75 16.00
N PHE A 209 -36.64 6.84 16.77
CA PHE A 209 -36.24 5.53 16.31
C PHE A 209 -37.04 4.45 17.02
N ASP A 210 -37.72 3.61 16.22
CA ASP A 210 -38.28 2.36 16.69
C ASP A 210 -37.18 1.30 16.66
N PHE A 211 -36.34 1.28 17.70
CA PHE A 211 -35.20 0.36 17.81
C PHE A 211 -35.61 -1.12 17.81
N ASP A 212 -36.87 -1.42 18.14
CA ASP A 212 -37.41 -2.78 18.05
C ASP A 212 -37.69 -3.21 16.59
N LYS A 213 -37.82 -2.24 15.67
CA LYS A 213 -37.99 -2.48 14.22
C LYS A 213 -36.72 -2.29 13.42
N VAL A 214 -35.73 -1.57 13.94
CA VAL A 214 -34.44 -1.35 13.30
C VAL A 214 -33.44 -2.35 13.84
N ASN A 215 -33.14 -3.37 13.04
CA ASN A 215 -32.08 -4.33 13.38
C ASN A 215 -30.70 -3.70 13.12
N ILE A 216 -30.18 -2.97 14.11
CA ILE A 216 -28.88 -2.30 14.04
C ILE A 216 -27.75 -3.28 13.71
N GLU A 217 -27.81 -4.50 14.26
CA GLU A 217 -26.78 -5.52 13.97
C GLU A 217 -26.82 -5.97 12.51
N GLU A 218 -28.00 -6.08 11.90
CA GLU A 218 -28.13 -6.41 10.48
C GLU A 218 -27.60 -5.28 9.59
N LEU A 219 -27.95 -4.02 9.89
CA LEU A 219 -27.39 -2.85 9.19
C LEU A 219 -25.86 -2.77 9.33
N ARG A 220 -25.32 -3.10 10.51
CA ARG A 220 -23.88 -3.19 10.75
C ARG A 220 -23.23 -4.26 9.89
N LEU A 221 -23.80 -5.47 9.87
CA LEU A 221 -23.26 -6.57 9.08
C LEU A 221 -23.27 -6.23 7.59
N GLU A 222 -24.37 -5.67 7.08
CA GLU A 222 -24.48 -5.21 5.69
C GLU A 222 -23.44 -4.13 5.36
N ALA A 223 -23.28 -3.13 6.24
CA ALA A 223 -22.31 -2.06 6.06
C ALA A 223 -20.87 -2.58 5.94
N ILE A 224 -20.48 -3.52 6.80
CA ILE A 224 -19.15 -4.14 6.82
C ILE A 224 -18.97 -5.04 5.59
N GLU A 225 -19.93 -5.91 5.29
CA GLU A 225 -19.82 -6.87 4.19
C GLU A 225 -19.65 -6.15 2.85
N LEU A 226 -20.50 -5.17 2.55
CA LEU A 226 -20.42 -4.42 1.30
C LEU A 226 -19.07 -3.69 1.15
N ALA A 227 -18.58 -3.08 2.25
CA ALA A 227 -17.29 -2.42 2.28
C ALA A 227 -16.15 -3.41 1.95
N GLN A 228 -16.12 -4.56 2.63
CA GLN A 228 -15.08 -5.57 2.46
C GLN A 228 -15.11 -6.18 1.06
N THR A 229 -16.28 -6.53 0.53
CA THR A 229 -16.42 -7.09 -0.81
C THR A 229 -15.88 -6.14 -1.87
N ARG A 230 -16.22 -4.85 -1.80
CA ARG A 230 -15.73 -3.86 -2.78
C ARG A 230 -14.22 -3.66 -2.67
N MET A 231 -13.70 -3.53 -1.46
CA MET A 231 -12.27 -3.38 -1.22
C MET A 231 -11.48 -4.60 -1.72
N LEU A 232 -12.02 -5.80 -1.53
CA LEU A 232 -11.43 -7.06 -1.99
C LEU A 232 -11.35 -7.12 -3.52
N LEU A 233 -12.45 -6.83 -4.23
CA LEU A 233 -12.49 -6.85 -5.70
C LEU A 233 -11.47 -5.87 -6.32
N GLU A 234 -11.32 -4.69 -5.72
CA GLU A 234 -10.31 -3.72 -6.16
C GLU A 234 -8.88 -4.22 -5.89
N CYS A 235 -8.65 -4.87 -4.75
CA CYS A 235 -7.38 -5.51 -4.43
C CYS A 235 -7.04 -6.64 -5.42
N GLU A 236 -8.00 -7.48 -5.79
CA GLU A 236 -7.82 -8.55 -6.78
C GLU A 236 -7.44 -7.97 -8.16
N SER A 237 -8.15 -6.93 -8.60
CA SER A 237 -7.84 -6.24 -9.86
C SER A 237 -6.43 -5.63 -9.86
N LEU A 238 -5.98 -5.10 -8.71
CA LEU A 238 -4.62 -4.59 -8.55
C LEU A 238 -3.58 -5.69 -8.55
N ALA A 239 -3.85 -6.82 -7.89
CA ALA A 239 -2.92 -7.95 -7.81
C ALA A 239 -2.55 -8.44 -9.22
N ILE A 240 -3.55 -8.64 -10.08
CA ILE A 240 -3.35 -9.08 -11.47
C ILE A 240 -2.41 -8.13 -12.21
N SER A 241 -2.70 -6.83 -12.17
CA SER A 241 -1.93 -5.82 -12.90
C SER A 241 -0.51 -5.65 -12.34
N LEU A 242 -0.35 -5.77 -11.02
CA LEU A 242 0.95 -5.70 -10.36
C LEU A 242 1.82 -6.92 -10.66
N VAL A 243 1.27 -8.14 -10.65
CA VAL A 243 2.02 -9.35 -11.01
C VAL A 243 2.56 -9.23 -12.43
N GLN A 244 1.71 -8.85 -13.38
CA GLN A 244 2.13 -8.69 -14.79
C GLN A 244 3.19 -7.59 -14.96
N LEU A 245 3.09 -6.51 -14.19
CA LEU A 245 4.13 -5.48 -14.15
C LEU A 245 5.45 -6.05 -13.60
N LEU A 246 5.40 -6.78 -12.49
CA LEU A 246 6.57 -7.35 -11.84
C LEU A 246 7.23 -8.45 -12.67
N ASP A 247 6.48 -9.21 -13.47
CA ASP A 247 7.03 -10.21 -14.41
C ASP A 247 7.99 -9.53 -15.41
N ILE A 248 7.55 -8.45 -16.04
CA ILE A 248 8.39 -7.70 -17.00
C ILE A 248 9.59 -7.08 -16.28
N LEU A 249 9.36 -6.53 -15.10
CA LEU A 249 10.43 -5.94 -14.30
C LEU A 249 11.41 -7.00 -13.80
N TYR A 250 11.00 -8.25 -13.64
CA TYR A 250 11.90 -9.33 -13.25
C TYR A 250 12.92 -9.61 -14.36
N ASP A 251 12.46 -9.72 -15.61
CA ASP A 251 13.36 -9.86 -16.75
C ASP A 251 14.36 -8.70 -16.85
N GLN A 252 13.86 -7.47 -16.66
CA GLN A 252 14.71 -6.28 -16.65
C GLN A 252 15.69 -6.24 -15.47
N TYR A 253 15.27 -6.76 -14.31
CA TYR A 253 16.09 -6.87 -13.12
C TYR A 253 17.25 -7.84 -13.39
N LEU A 254 16.94 -9.06 -13.86
CA LEU A 254 17.92 -10.09 -14.19
C LEU A 254 18.93 -9.61 -15.23
N SER A 255 18.47 -8.96 -16.30
CA SER A 255 19.35 -8.48 -17.38
C SER A 255 20.33 -7.38 -16.93
N ARG A 256 20.07 -6.74 -15.79
CA ARG A 256 20.89 -5.66 -15.21
C ARG A 256 21.70 -6.11 -14.00
N LEU A 257 21.60 -7.38 -13.59
CA LEU A 257 22.41 -7.89 -12.49
C LEU A 257 23.85 -8.05 -12.95
N VAL A 258 24.74 -7.34 -12.26
CA VAL A 258 26.17 -7.62 -12.31
C VAL A 258 26.49 -8.60 -11.16
N PRO A 259 27.27 -9.67 -11.41
CA PRO A 259 27.77 -10.54 -10.36
C PRO A 259 28.55 -9.74 -9.31
N ILE A 260 28.31 -10.04 -8.02
CA ILE A 260 29.00 -9.38 -6.92
C ILE A 260 29.87 -10.41 -6.21
N THR A 261 31.14 -10.08 -6.01
CA THR A 261 32.03 -10.86 -5.16
C THR A 261 32.10 -10.17 -3.80
N LEU A 262 31.32 -10.65 -2.84
CA LEU A 262 31.39 -10.17 -1.47
C LEU A 262 32.66 -10.74 -0.83
N ASN A 263 33.76 -9.97 -0.84
CA ASN A 263 34.97 -10.38 -0.16
C ASN A 263 34.73 -10.41 1.36
N SER A 264 34.58 -11.62 1.91
CA SER A 264 34.35 -11.92 3.34
C SER A 264 35.54 -11.61 4.26
N LYS A 265 36.53 -10.85 3.80
CA LYS A 265 37.72 -10.46 4.57
C LYS A 265 37.90 -8.97 4.58
N VAL A 266 37.12 -8.30 5.42
CA VAL A 266 37.61 -7.08 6.05
C VAL A 266 37.57 -7.32 7.55
N ASN A 267 38.73 -7.68 8.11
CA ASN A 267 38.98 -7.60 9.54
C ASN A 267 38.83 -6.13 9.94
N TYR A 268 37.76 -5.80 10.65
CA TYR A 268 37.59 -4.48 11.25
C TYR A 268 38.07 -4.53 12.71
N ASN A 269 39.40 -4.47 12.87
CA ASN A 269 40.02 -3.94 14.07
C ASN A 269 40.70 -2.63 13.68
N SER A 270 40.03 -1.49 13.90
CA SER A 270 40.61 -0.15 14.18
C SER A 270 39.47 0.78 14.57
#